data_AF-A0A7V3HWI2-F1
#
_entry.id   AF-A0A7V3HWI2-F1
#
_cell.length_a   1.000
_cell.length_b   1.000
_cell.length_c   1.000
_cell.angle_alpha   90.00
_cell.angle_beta   90.00
_cell.angle_gamma   90.00
#
_symmetry.space_group_name_H-M   'P 1'
#
loop_
_entity.id
_entity.type
_entity.pdbx_description
1 polymer ?
#
loop_
_entity_poly.entity_id
_entity_poly.type
_entity_poly.pdbx_seq_one_letter_code
_entity_poly.pdbx_strand_id
1 'polypeptide(L)'
;MAEHNGYVKHWRTVLHAMVALMVAILGVAIAPAAHAAAPAARLSVTSTWQTGFIASFTVTNSTPAALSDWKLEFDLPAGESVSHTWNSTLAQSGTHYVLTPANWNRIIAPGGSATGGMRGVLAGTYSPPQNCMLNGQYPCT
;
A
#
# COMPACT_ATOMS: atom_id res chain seq x y z
N MET A 1 -48.16 -67.27 9.92
CA MET A 1 -47.67 -67.02 8.54
C MET A 1 -48.24 -65.68 8.12
N ALA A 2 -47.38 -64.76 7.68
CA ALA A 2 -47.70 -63.43 7.16
C ALA A 2 -48.35 -62.49 8.22
N GLU A 3 -48.18 -61.17 8.21
CA GLU A 3 -48.50 -60.27 7.12
C GLU A 3 -47.78 -58.92 7.17
N HIS A 4 -47.72 -58.32 5.98
CA HIS A 4 -47.06 -57.08 5.58
C HIS A 4 -47.93 -55.83 5.83
N ASN A 5 -47.28 -54.79 6.37
CA ASN A 5 -47.14 -53.42 5.83
C ASN A 5 -48.33 -52.62 5.23
N GLY A 6 -48.48 -51.37 5.72
CA GLY A 6 -49.03 -50.20 4.98
C GLY A 6 -49.84 -49.25 5.86
N TYR A 7 -49.29 -48.15 6.43
CA TYR A 7 -49.30 -46.76 5.90
C TYR A 7 -50.70 -46.31 5.43
N VAL A 8 -51.36 -45.22 5.90
CA VAL A 8 -50.87 -43.84 5.98
C VAL A 8 -51.70 -43.01 6.98
N LYS A 9 -50.98 -42.36 7.90
CA LYS A 9 -51.07 -40.94 8.34
C LYS A 9 -52.30 -40.13 7.89
N HIS A 10 -52.98 -39.45 8.81
CA HIS A 10 -52.87 -37.98 8.92
C HIS A 10 -53.71 -37.42 10.08
N TRP A 11 -53.09 -36.45 10.75
CA TRP A 11 -53.73 -35.35 11.49
C TRP A 11 -54.18 -35.61 12.92
N ARG A 12 -53.25 -35.44 13.86
CA ARG A 12 -53.59 -35.03 15.23
C ARG A 12 -52.64 -33.96 15.73
N THR A 13 -53.19 -32.75 15.82
CA THR A 13 -52.75 -31.64 16.66
C THR A 13 -52.65 -32.06 18.12
N VAL A 14 -51.50 -31.89 18.78
CA VAL A 14 -51.40 -31.80 20.24
C VAL A 14 -50.28 -30.83 20.62
N LEU A 15 -50.55 -30.01 21.63
CA LEU A 15 -49.76 -28.88 22.11
C LEU A 15 -48.56 -29.26 23.03
N HIS A 16 -47.65 -28.29 23.11
CA HIS A 16 -46.70 -27.89 24.19
C HIS A 16 -45.50 -28.78 24.57
N ALA A 17 -44.30 -28.24 24.32
CA ALA A 17 -43.14 -28.37 25.22
C ALA A 17 -42.18 -27.18 25.06
N MET A 18 -41.86 -26.53 26.17
CA MET A 18 -40.91 -25.41 26.28
C MET A 18 -39.48 -25.87 26.02
N VAL A 19 -38.70 -25.12 25.24
CA VAL A 19 -37.23 -25.15 25.31
C VAL A 19 -36.70 -23.73 25.17
N ALA A 20 -36.15 -23.21 26.27
CA ALA A 20 -35.35 -22.00 26.29
C ALA A 20 -34.07 -22.27 25.47
N LEU A 21 -34.00 -21.73 24.25
CA LEU A 21 -32.78 -21.82 23.45
C LEU A 21 -31.89 -20.64 23.83
N MET A 22 -30.92 -20.88 24.72
CA MET A 22 -29.79 -19.98 24.91
C MET A 22 -29.10 -19.77 23.55
N VAL A 23 -29.14 -18.57 23.02
CA VAL A 23 -28.30 -18.18 21.89
C VAL A 23 -26.89 -17.96 22.44
N ALA A 24 -26.06 -18.99 22.36
CA ALA A 24 -24.62 -18.84 22.53
C ALA A 24 -24.08 -18.06 21.32
N ILE A 25 -23.87 -16.76 21.48
CA ILE A 25 -23.18 -15.94 20.49
C ILE A 25 -21.72 -16.44 20.45
N LEU A 26 -21.40 -17.23 19.44
CA LEU A 26 -20.04 -17.67 19.15
C LEU A 26 -19.21 -16.41 18.86
N GLY A 27 -18.29 -16.08 19.77
CA GLY A 27 -17.34 -14.98 19.56
C GLY A 27 -16.44 -15.28 18.37
N VAL A 28 -16.71 -14.68 17.22
CA VAL A 28 -15.76 -14.65 16.10
C VAL A 28 -14.63 -13.72 16.51
N ALA A 29 -13.51 -14.29 16.95
CA ALA A 29 -12.28 -13.54 17.11
C ALA A 29 -11.82 -13.08 15.73
N ILE A 30 -11.95 -11.78 15.46
CA ILE A 30 -11.38 -11.16 14.27
C ILE A 30 -9.86 -11.17 14.48
N ALA A 31 -9.15 -12.14 13.90
CA ALA A 31 -7.69 -12.10 13.89
C ALA A 31 -7.26 -10.86 13.08
N PRO A 32 -6.34 -10.02 13.59
CA PRO A 32 -5.80 -8.93 12.79
C PRO A 32 -5.15 -9.54 11.55
N ALA A 33 -5.48 -9.01 10.37
CA ALA A 33 -4.78 -9.38 9.15
C ALA A 33 -3.30 -9.03 9.32
N ALA A 34 -2.44 -10.04 9.35
CA ALA A 34 -1.00 -9.85 9.30
C ALA A 34 -0.68 -9.28 7.91
N HIS A 35 -0.38 -7.98 7.84
CA HIS A 35 0.14 -7.39 6.61
C HIS A 35 1.50 -8.01 6.33
N ALA A 36 1.65 -8.61 5.14
CA ALA A 36 2.94 -9.08 4.69
C ALA A 36 3.92 -7.89 4.68
N ALA A 37 5.13 -8.12 5.20
CA ALA A 37 6.15 -7.09 5.19
C ALA A 37 6.51 -6.74 3.74
N ALA A 38 6.30 -5.47 3.37
CA ALA A 38 6.52 -4.97 2.03
C ALA A 38 7.47 -3.77 2.04
N PRO A 39 8.23 -3.54 0.96
CA PRO A 39 8.94 -2.29 0.78
C PRO A 39 7.96 -1.12 0.82
N ALA A 40 8.41 0.02 1.33
CA ALA A 40 7.62 1.25 1.38
C ALA A 40 8.44 2.41 0.84
N ALA A 41 7.77 3.39 0.24
CA ALA A 41 8.38 4.65 -0.12
C ALA A 41 7.57 5.82 0.44
N ARG A 42 8.27 6.90 0.76
CA ARG A 42 7.69 8.19 1.12
C ARG A 42 8.30 9.25 0.23
N LEU A 43 7.46 10.12 -0.34
CA LEU A 43 7.89 11.30 -1.10
C LEU A 43 7.20 12.51 -0.50
N SER A 44 7.97 13.46 0.02
CA SER A 44 7.40 14.60 0.75
C SER A 44 8.13 15.89 0.41
N VAL A 45 7.37 16.96 0.16
CA VAL A 45 7.95 18.29 -0.01
C VAL A 45 8.24 18.91 1.35
N THR A 46 9.49 19.33 1.52
CA THR A 46 10.04 19.86 2.77
C THR A 46 10.12 21.38 2.77
N SER A 47 10.17 22.01 1.59
CA SER A 47 10.18 23.46 1.45
C SER A 47 9.63 23.88 0.09
N THR A 48 8.90 24.99 0.04
CA THR A 48 8.40 25.62 -1.19
C THR A 48 8.62 27.12 -1.13
N TRP A 49 8.85 27.73 -2.29
CA TRP A 49 8.91 29.18 -2.48
C TRP A 49 8.36 29.52 -3.87
N GLN A 50 8.37 30.81 -4.25
CA GLN A 50 7.68 31.30 -5.44
C GLN A 50 8.12 30.63 -6.75
N THR A 51 9.35 30.11 -6.83
CA THR A 51 9.95 29.60 -8.07
C THR A 51 10.48 28.18 -7.97
N GLY A 52 10.24 27.50 -6.84
CA GLY A 52 10.75 26.15 -6.66
C GLY A 52 10.35 25.49 -5.36
N PHE A 53 10.82 24.25 -5.22
CA PHE A 53 10.58 23.43 -4.04
C PHE A 53 11.75 22.49 -3.77
N ILE A 54 11.83 21.99 -2.54
CA ILE A 54 12.67 20.85 -2.17
C ILE A 54 11.75 19.70 -1.75
N ALA A 55 11.98 18.51 -2.30
CA ALA A 55 11.36 17.28 -1.85
C ALA A 55 12.42 16.31 -1.33
N SER A 56 12.06 15.52 -0.32
CA SER A 56 12.83 14.38 0.16
C SER A 56 12.09 13.09 -0.15
N PHE A 57 12.86 12.03 -0.38
CA PHE A 57 12.32 10.68 -0.46
C PHE A 57 13.01 9.75 0.53
N THR A 58 12.27 8.75 0.97
CA THR A 58 12.76 7.63 1.77
C THR A 58 12.21 6.34 1.17
N VAL A 59 13.09 5.39 0.87
CA VAL A 59 12.74 4.02 0.49
C VAL A 59 13.14 3.11 1.64
N THR A 60 12.18 2.40 2.23
CA THR A 60 12.39 1.50 3.36
C THR A 60 12.16 0.06 2.93
N ASN A 61 13.11 -0.81 3.27
CA ASN A 61 12.98 -2.23 3.04
C ASN A 61 12.49 -2.93 4.32
N SER A 62 11.18 -3.14 4.44
CA SER A 62 10.63 -3.88 5.58
C SER A 62 10.68 -5.39 5.39
N THR A 63 11.17 -5.89 4.25
CA THR A 63 11.16 -7.32 3.94
C THR A 63 12.38 -8.05 4.53
N PRO A 64 12.34 -9.39 4.68
CA PRO A 64 13.49 -10.18 5.10
C PRO A 64 14.61 -10.32 4.06
N ALA A 65 14.38 -9.90 2.80
CA ALA A 65 15.35 -9.99 1.71
C ALA A 65 15.94 -8.61 1.39
N ALA A 66 17.11 -8.56 0.76
CA ALA A 66 17.69 -7.29 0.31
C ALA A 66 16.87 -6.69 -0.85
N LEU A 67 16.62 -5.37 -0.81
CA LEU A 67 15.99 -4.63 -1.89
C LEU A 67 17.07 -3.98 -2.75
N SER A 68 17.21 -4.43 -3.98
CA SER A 68 18.19 -3.92 -4.95
C SER A 68 17.50 -3.14 -6.06
N ASP A 69 18.19 -2.16 -6.63
CA ASP A 69 17.76 -1.45 -7.87
C ASP A 69 16.34 -0.88 -7.77
N TRP A 70 16.04 -0.26 -6.63
CA TRP A 70 14.73 0.35 -6.41
C TRP A 70 14.45 1.45 -7.44
N LYS A 71 13.17 1.62 -7.79
CA LYS A 71 12.68 2.66 -8.67
C LYS A 71 11.55 3.41 -7.99
N LEU A 72 11.71 4.70 -7.82
CA LEU A 72 10.66 5.57 -7.31
C LEU A 72 10.13 6.40 -8.46
N GLU A 73 8.88 6.12 -8.84
CA GLU A 73 8.21 6.68 -10.01
C GLU A 73 7.12 7.63 -9.54
N PHE A 74 6.97 8.80 -10.17
CA PHE A 74 5.91 9.76 -9.85
C PHE A 74 5.70 10.73 -11.00
N ASP A 75 4.57 11.42 -11.00
CA ASP A 75 4.24 12.47 -11.96
C ASP A 75 4.24 13.84 -11.30
N LEU A 76 4.78 14.84 -11.99
CA LEU A 76 4.61 16.24 -11.60
C LEU A 76 3.55 16.94 -12.46
N PRO A 77 2.69 17.78 -11.87
CA PRO A 77 1.75 18.60 -12.63
C PRO A 77 2.44 19.55 -13.62
N ALA A 78 1.68 20.01 -14.60
CA ALA A 78 2.18 21.05 -15.52
C ALA A 78 2.56 22.32 -14.74
N GLY A 79 3.68 22.94 -15.12
CA GLY A 79 4.25 24.08 -14.39
C GLY A 79 5.29 23.68 -13.34
N GLU A 80 5.52 22.38 -13.12
CA GLU A 80 6.57 21.87 -12.24
C GLU A 80 7.57 21.00 -13.00
N SER A 81 8.84 21.05 -12.58
CA SER A 81 9.87 20.14 -13.09
C SER A 81 10.98 19.93 -12.07
N VAL A 82 11.74 18.85 -12.22
CA VAL A 82 12.91 18.59 -11.38
C VAL A 82 14.17 19.15 -12.03
N SER A 83 14.91 19.99 -11.31
CA SER A 83 16.19 20.57 -11.78
C SER A 83 17.41 19.75 -11.40
N HIS A 84 17.42 19.14 -10.20
CA HIS A 84 18.55 18.37 -9.71
C HIS A 84 18.10 17.39 -8.62
N THR A 85 18.81 16.28 -8.48
CA THR A 85 18.57 15.23 -7.47
C THR A 85 19.86 14.90 -6.75
N TRP A 86 19.76 14.41 -5.52
CA TRP A 86 20.91 13.85 -4.79
C TRP A 86 20.55 12.48 -4.21
N ASN A 87 21.57 11.66 -3.97
CA ASN A 87 21.44 10.25 -3.59
C ASN A 87 20.56 9.42 -4.56
N SER A 88 20.41 9.89 -5.80
CA SER A 88 19.61 9.26 -6.84
C SER A 88 19.98 9.83 -8.20
N THR A 89 19.70 9.07 -9.25
CA THR A 89 19.71 9.50 -10.64
C THR A 89 18.27 9.67 -11.13
N LEU A 90 18.06 10.62 -12.04
CA LEU A 90 16.74 10.98 -12.55
C LEU A 90 16.63 10.66 -14.04
N ALA A 91 15.55 9.98 -14.42
CA ALA A 91 15.06 9.93 -15.79
C ALA A 91 13.69 10.61 -15.87
N GLN A 92 13.41 11.27 -17.00
CA GLN A 92 12.16 11.98 -17.23
C GLN A 92 11.61 11.65 -18.62
N SER A 93 10.29 11.48 -18.72
CA SER A 93 9.54 11.45 -19.96
C SER A 93 8.26 12.27 -19.82
N GLY A 94 8.21 13.45 -20.43
CA GLY A 94 7.09 14.38 -20.23
C GLY A 94 6.98 14.81 -18.77
N THR A 95 5.83 14.57 -18.15
CA THR A 95 5.58 14.83 -16.72
C THR A 95 5.91 13.66 -15.80
N HIS A 96 6.33 12.52 -16.36
CA HIS A 96 6.67 11.32 -15.60
C HIS A 96 8.15 11.28 -15.24
N TYR A 97 8.45 11.01 -13.98
CA TYR A 97 9.79 11.01 -13.41
C TYR A 97 10.09 9.67 -12.74
N VAL A 98 11.32 9.18 -12.96
CA VAL A 98 11.84 7.95 -12.36
C VAL A 98 13.14 8.26 -11.65
N LEU A 99 13.16 8.05 -10.34
CA LEU A 99 14.37 8.06 -9.53
C LEU A 99 14.92 6.64 -9.37
N THR A 100 16.21 6.49 -9.64
CA THR A 100 16.98 5.26 -9.40
C THR A 100 18.11 5.52 -8.40
N PRO A 101 18.61 4.48 -7.70
CA PRO A 101 19.63 4.63 -6.70
C PRO A 101 20.94 5.22 -7.23
N ALA A 102 21.65 5.91 -6.34
CA ALA A 102 23.08 6.10 -6.49
C ALA A 102 23.83 4.80 -6.14
N ASN A 103 25.10 4.71 -6.55
CA ASN A 103 25.89 3.49 -6.36
C ASN A 103 25.95 3.02 -4.90
N TRP A 104 26.00 3.95 -3.94
CA TRP A 104 26.13 3.63 -2.52
C TRP A 104 24.84 3.24 -1.81
N ASN A 105 23.66 3.50 -2.41
CA ASN A 105 22.36 3.16 -1.82
C ASN A 105 21.52 2.25 -2.73
N ARG A 106 22.22 1.56 -3.65
CA ARG A 106 21.64 0.61 -4.60
C ARG A 106 21.02 -0.63 -3.95
N ILE A 107 21.58 -1.07 -2.83
CA ILE A 107 21.12 -2.23 -2.06
C ILE A 107 20.71 -1.76 -0.67
N ILE A 108 19.48 -2.06 -0.28
CA ILE A 108 18.95 -1.77 1.05
C ILE A 108 18.76 -3.10 1.79
N ALA A 109 19.53 -3.30 2.85
CA ALA A 109 19.41 -4.49 3.71
C ALA A 109 18.02 -4.57 4.37
N PRO A 110 17.60 -5.75 4.86
CA PRO A 110 16.38 -5.89 5.66
C PRO A 110 16.34 -4.89 6.82
N GLY A 111 15.22 -4.17 6.95
CA GLY A 111 15.04 -3.10 7.94
C GLY A 111 15.78 -1.79 7.62
N GLY A 112 16.56 -1.73 6.54
CA GLY A 112 17.31 -0.56 6.12
C GLY A 112 16.48 0.47 5.36
N SER A 113 17.09 1.62 5.06
CA SER A 113 16.48 2.64 4.20
C SER A 113 17.50 3.38 3.34
N ALA A 114 17.07 3.80 2.16
CA ALA A 114 17.76 4.77 1.31
C ALA A 114 17.02 6.11 1.36
N THR A 115 17.76 7.20 1.50
CA THR A 115 17.20 8.55 1.56
C THR A 115 17.89 9.48 0.58
N GLY A 116 17.14 10.45 0.09
CA GLY A 116 17.63 11.46 -0.83
C GLY A 116 16.64 12.57 -1.02
N GLY A 117 16.81 13.33 -2.09
CA GLY A 117 15.90 14.41 -2.40
C GLY A 117 16.16 15.03 -3.74
N MET A 118 15.38 16.06 -4.01
CA MET A 118 15.33 16.74 -5.30
C MET A 118 14.97 18.20 -5.12
N ARG A 119 15.52 19.02 -6.00
CA ARG A 119 15.17 20.43 -6.17
C ARG A 119 14.31 20.59 -7.41
N GLY A 120 13.08 21.05 -7.20
CA GLY A 120 12.16 21.38 -8.26
C GLY A 120 12.15 22.86 -8.63
N VAL A 121 11.67 23.13 -9.84
CA VAL A 121 11.34 24.45 -10.35
C VAL A 121 9.84 24.53 -10.47
N LEU A 122 9.28 25.68 -10.11
CA LEU A 122 7.85 25.94 -10.08
C LEU A 122 7.54 27.18 -10.91
N ALA A 123 6.56 27.07 -11.80
CA ALA A 123 5.92 28.16 -12.50
C ALA A 123 4.42 28.15 -12.15
N GLY A 124 4.03 29.01 -11.21
CA GLY A 124 2.66 29.10 -10.72
C GLY A 124 2.51 28.55 -9.30
N THR A 125 1.40 27.86 -9.03
CA THR A 125 1.08 27.32 -7.69
C THR A 125 1.57 25.90 -7.56
N TYR A 126 2.28 25.60 -6.48
CA TYR A 126 2.76 24.26 -6.18
C TYR A 126 1.61 23.27 -5.94
N SER A 127 1.75 22.07 -6.48
CA SER A 127 0.87 20.93 -6.34
C SER A 127 1.71 19.66 -6.10
N PRO A 128 1.33 18.78 -5.17
CA PRO A 128 2.16 17.64 -4.81
C PRO A 128 2.32 16.62 -5.95
N PRO A 129 3.43 15.84 -5.95
CA PRO A 129 3.61 14.73 -6.88
C PRO A 129 2.43 13.75 -6.83
N GLN A 130 2.04 13.25 -8.00
CA GLN A 130 0.94 12.31 -8.18
C GLN A 130 1.47 10.93 -8.59
N ASN A 131 0.62 9.89 -8.48
CA ASN A 131 0.92 8.53 -8.94
C ASN A 131 2.25 7.96 -8.43
N CYS A 132 2.66 8.33 -7.21
CA CYS A 132 3.93 7.89 -6.69
C CYS A 132 3.91 6.39 -6.39
N MET A 133 4.83 5.63 -6.99
CA MET A 133 4.96 4.19 -6.89
C MET A 133 6.42 3.78 -6.67
N LEU A 134 6.64 2.80 -5.81
CA LEU A 134 7.90 2.09 -5.65
C LEU A 134 7.84 0.79 -6.46
N ASN A 135 8.81 0.62 -7.36
CA ASN A 135 8.95 -0.53 -8.27
C ASN A 135 7.66 -0.85 -9.05
N GLY A 136 6.88 0.18 -9.42
CA GLY A 136 5.59 0.03 -10.09
C GLY A 136 4.51 -0.72 -9.31
N GLN A 137 4.73 -1.03 -8.02
CA GLN A 137 3.88 -1.94 -7.25
C GLN A 137 3.36 -1.35 -5.95
N TYR A 138 4.18 -0.59 -5.23
CA TYR A 138 3.84 -0.11 -3.88
C TYR A 138 3.56 1.39 -3.90
N PRO A 139 2.33 1.85 -3.64
CA PRO A 139 2.02 3.27 -3.57
C PRO A 139 2.86 3.96 -2.49
N CYS A 140 3.32 5.18 -2.79
CA CYS A 140 4.02 5.98 -1.79
C CYS A 140 3.07 6.50 -0.72
N THR A 141 3.67 6.83 0.43
CA THR A 141 3.05 7.56 1.54
C THR A 141 3.53 9.01 1.61
#